data_AF-A0A2H6FTG3-F1
#
_entry.id   AF-A0A2H6FTG3-F1
#
_cell.length_a   1.000
_cell.length_b   1.000
_cell.length_c   1.000
_cell.angle_alpha   90.00
_cell.angle_beta   90.00
_cell.angle_gamma   90.00
#
_symmetry.space_group_name_H-M   'P 1'
#
loop_
_entity.id
_entity.type
_entity.pdbx_description
1 polymer ?
#
loop_
_entity_poly.entity_id
_entity_poly.type
_entity_poly.pdbx_seq_one_letter_code
_entity_poly.pdbx_strand_id
1 'polypeptide(L)'
;MVSVSETANAYLLAAERCEEQRRINQNQVEWLLVPAVTNRAFSIELYLKAILKNDGALKEGHRLHQLFGALKHERRTQIIEETGLDSQEFQRDLTKISNAFVEWRYLYEKDDIKIAWDFLQKFSSAVKSTFEKYVKKA
;
A
#
# COMPACT_ATOMS: atom_id res chain seq x y z
N MET A 1 -22.35 -3.35 -8.64
CA MET A 1 -21.71 -2.98 -7.35
C MET A 1 -20.22 -3.08 -7.56
N VAL A 2 -19.45 -2.01 -7.34
CA VAL A 2 -17.99 -2.04 -7.55
C VAL A 2 -17.35 -2.97 -6.53
N SER A 3 -16.51 -3.88 -6.99
CA SER A 3 -15.81 -4.84 -6.14
C SER A 3 -14.65 -4.19 -5.39
N VAL A 4 -14.21 -4.81 -4.28
CA VAL A 4 -13.05 -4.36 -3.51
C VAL A 4 -11.78 -4.33 -4.38
N SER A 5 -11.66 -5.27 -5.32
CA SER A 5 -10.52 -5.37 -6.24
C SER A 5 -10.50 -4.27 -7.30
N GLU A 6 -11.65 -3.94 -7.90
CA GLU A 6 -11.77 -2.78 -8.80
C GLU A 6 -11.43 -1.49 -8.08
N THR A 7 -11.88 -1.35 -6.83
CA THR A 7 -11.59 -0.20 -5.98
C THR A 7 -10.09 -0.11 -5.67
N ALA A 8 -9.43 -1.23 -5.31
CA ALA A 8 -7.99 -1.29 -5.07
C ALA A 8 -7.18 -0.82 -6.28
N ASN A 9 -7.51 -1.32 -7.48
CA ASN A 9 -6.87 -0.91 -8.73
C ASN A 9 -7.06 0.59 -9.01
N ALA A 10 -8.26 1.12 -8.79
CA ALA A 10 -8.54 2.54 -9.00
C ALA A 10 -7.70 3.44 -8.08
N TYR A 11 -7.56 3.07 -6.80
CA TYR A 11 -6.73 3.83 -5.86
C TYR A 11 -5.24 3.70 -6.18
N LEU A 12 -4.75 2.53 -6.62
CA LEU A 12 -3.36 2.41 -7.05
C LEU A 12 -3.07 3.30 -8.26
N LEU A 13 -3.94 3.28 -9.27
CA LEU A 13 -3.80 4.14 -10.45
C LEU A 13 -3.86 5.63 -10.09
N ALA A 14 -4.72 6.01 -9.13
CA ALA A 14 -4.75 7.37 -8.61
C ALA A 14 -3.44 7.75 -7.91
N ALA A 15 -2.85 6.84 -7.14
CA ALA A 15 -1.56 7.05 -6.51
C ALA A 15 -0.46 7.29 -7.55
N GLU A 16 -0.36 6.43 -8.56
CA GLU A 16 0.63 6.54 -9.64
C GLU A 16 0.52 7.88 -10.39
N ARG A 17 -0.70 8.35 -10.64
CA ARG A 17 -0.93 9.68 -11.25
C ARG A 17 -0.48 10.82 -10.34
N CYS A 18 -0.66 10.70 -9.03
CA CYS A 18 -0.19 11.69 -8.05
C CYS A 18 1.34 11.69 -7.90
N GLU A 19 2.01 10.61 -8.28
CA GLU A 19 3.47 10.49 -8.23
C GLU A 19 4.17 11.20 -9.40
N GLU A 20 3.44 11.52 -10.46
CA GLU A 20 3.96 12.30 -11.57
C GLU A 20 4.51 13.64 -11.07
N GLN A 21 5.81 13.86 -11.28
CA GLN A 21 6.45 15.13 -11.02
C GLN A 21 6.32 16.01 -12.26
N ARG A 22 5.57 17.11 -12.15
CA ARG A 22 5.29 18.00 -13.27
C ARG A 22 6.03 19.31 -13.10
N ARG A 23 6.87 19.64 -14.07
CA ARG A 23 7.56 20.94 -14.09
C ARG A 23 6.55 22.04 -14.39
N ILE A 24 6.33 22.95 -13.45
CA ILE A 24 5.50 24.14 -13.66
C ILE A 24 6.33 25.23 -14.36
N ASN A 25 7.55 25.46 -13.88
CA ASN A 25 8.48 26.44 -14.44
C ASN A 25 9.93 26.06 -14.14
N GLN A 26 10.88 26.99 -14.33
CA GLN A 26 12.30 26.68 -14.20
C GLN A 26 12.71 26.16 -12.81
N ASN A 27 12.03 26.63 -11.75
CA ASN A 27 12.40 26.39 -10.35
C ASN A 27 11.33 25.63 -9.54
N GLN A 28 10.19 25.31 -10.14
CA GLN A 28 9.07 24.68 -9.44
C GLN A 28 8.65 23.37 -10.13
N VAL A 29 8.56 22.33 -9.31
CA VAL A 29 8.03 21.02 -9.66
C VAL A 29 6.81 20.76 -8.77
N GLU A 30 5.68 20.50 -9.40
CA GLU A 30 4.50 19.99 -8.73
C GLU A 30 4.70 18.51 -8.43
N TRP A 31 4.46 18.13 -7.17
CA TRP A 31 4.41 16.73 -6.76
C TRP A 31 3.31 16.55 -5.73
N LEU A 32 2.31 15.75 -6.08
CA LEU A 32 1.15 15.50 -5.22
C LEU A 32 1.46 14.36 -4.23
N LEU A 33 2.52 14.54 -3.42
CA LEU A 33 3.06 13.47 -2.56
C LEU A 33 2.05 12.97 -1.52
N VAL A 34 1.34 13.87 -0.82
CA VAL A 34 0.36 13.47 0.20
C VAL A 34 -0.76 12.59 -0.37
N PRO A 35 -1.46 12.97 -1.45
CA PRO A 35 -2.45 12.09 -2.07
C PRO A 35 -1.81 10.84 -2.69
N ALA A 36 -0.57 10.89 -3.20
CA ALA A 36 0.13 9.68 -3.66
C ALA A 36 0.29 8.64 -2.54
N VAL A 37 0.81 9.06 -1.38
CA VAL A 37 1.01 8.16 -0.22
C VAL A 37 -0.32 7.60 0.27
N THR A 38 -1.33 8.45 0.44
CA THR A 38 -2.63 8.02 1.01
C THR A 38 -3.36 7.06 0.07
N ASN A 39 -3.38 7.34 -1.25
CA ASN A 39 -3.98 6.45 -2.24
C ASN A 39 -3.24 5.11 -2.33
N ARG A 40 -1.90 5.11 -2.27
CA ARG A 40 -1.10 3.88 -2.29
C ARG A 40 -1.28 3.06 -1.01
N ALA A 41 -1.29 3.70 0.16
CA ALA A 41 -1.59 3.03 1.43
C ALA A 41 -2.98 2.39 1.43
N PHE A 42 -3.98 3.09 0.87
CA PHE A 42 -5.33 2.55 0.81
C PHE A 42 -5.50 1.43 -0.22
N SER A 43 -4.82 1.50 -1.37
CA SER A 43 -4.84 0.39 -2.33
C SER A 43 -4.24 -0.89 -1.73
N ILE A 44 -3.13 -0.78 -0.98
CA ILE A 44 -2.56 -1.89 -0.21
C ILE A 44 -3.59 -2.48 0.75
N GLU A 45 -4.25 -1.65 1.56
CA GLU A 45 -5.29 -2.09 2.49
C GLU A 45 -6.38 -2.91 1.77
N LEU A 46 -6.88 -2.40 0.64
CA LEU A 46 -7.94 -3.06 -0.13
C LEU A 46 -7.48 -4.38 -0.75
N TYR A 47 -6.26 -4.46 -1.29
CA TYR A 47 -5.72 -5.71 -1.79
C TYR A 47 -5.54 -6.75 -0.68
N LEU A 48 -4.98 -6.34 0.48
CA LEU A 48 -4.84 -7.24 1.63
C LEU A 48 -6.21 -7.78 2.08
N LYS A 49 -7.22 -6.91 2.17
CA LYS A 49 -8.60 -7.32 2.48
C LYS A 49 -9.20 -8.24 1.43
N ALA A 50 -8.91 -8.02 0.16
CA ALA A 50 -9.36 -8.91 -0.92
C ALA A 50 -8.72 -10.30 -0.82
N ILE A 51 -7.42 -10.38 -0.54
CA ILE A 51 -6.71 -11.65 -0.32
C ILE A 51 -7.28 -12.38 0.90
N LEU A 52 -7.46 -11.68 2.03
CA LEU A 52 -8.08 -12.24 3.24
C LEU A 52 -9.46 -12.82 2.94
N LYS A 53 -10.30 -12.06 2.23
CA LYS A 53 -11.66 -12.49 1.87
C LYS A 53 -11.62 -13.76 1.02
N ASN A 54 -10.71 -13.84 0.05
CA ASN A 54 -10.52 -15.04 -0.77
C ASN A 54 -10.05 -16.25 0.07
N ASP A 55 -9.27 -16.01 1.11
CA ASP A 55 -8.85 -17.02 2.07
C ASP A 55 -9.94 -17.42 3.08
N GLY A 56 -11.15 -16.86 2.98
CA GLY A 56 -12.28 -17.11 3.90
C GLY A 56 -12.22 -16.29 5.19
N ALA A 57 -11.32 -15.32 5.28
CA ALA A 57 -11.17 -14.43 6.43
C ALA A 57 -11.69 -13.02 6.12
N LEU A 58 -12.41 -12.42 7.06
CA LEU A 58 -12.74 -11.00 7.00
C LEU A 58 -12.03 -10.29 8.14
N LYS A 59 -11.35 -9.17 7.82
CA LYS A 59 -10.66 -8.36 8.81
C LYS A 59 -11.05 -6.90 8.64
N GLU A 60 -11.60 -6.35 9.73
CA GLU A 60 -11.89 -4.93 9.85
C GLU A 60 -10.64 -4.15 10.29
N GLY A 61 -10.69 -2.82 10.17
CA GLY A 61 -9.57 -1.91 10.45
C GLY A 61 -8.74 -1.57 9.22
N HIS A 62 -7.73 -0.72 9.42
CA HIS A 62 -6.91 -0.09 8.36
C HIS A 62 -5.40 -0.24 8.61
N ARG A 63 -4.97 -0.86 9.72
CA ARG A 63 -3.56 -0.99 10.05
C ARG A 63 -2.90 -2.05 9.16
N LEU A 64 -2.02 -1.64 8.25
CA LEU A 64 -1.37 -2.54 7.29
C LEU A 64 -0.61 -3.70 7.95
N HIS A 65 0.09 -3.47 9.08
CA HIS A 65 0.79 -4.56 9.79
C HIS A 65 -0.18 -5.65 10.29
N GLN A 66 -1.37 -5.26 10.75
CA GLN A 66 -2.38 -6.19 11.26
C GLN A 66 -3.03 -6.96 10.13
N LEU A 67 -3.36 -6.29 9.02
CA LEU A 67 -3.92 -6.91 7.83
C LEU A 67 -2.92 -7.89 7.20
N PHE A 68 -1.65 -7.48 7.07
CA PHE A 68 -0.59 -8.35 6.60
C PHE A 68 -0.38 -9.55 7.51
N GLY A 69 -0.33 -9.34 8.84
CA GLY A 69 -0.16 -10.42 9.81
C GLY A 69 -1.28 -11.45 9.82
N ALA A 70 -2.49 -11.07 9.39
CA ALA A 70 -3.64 -11.95 9.28
C ALA A 70 -3.62 -12.86 8.03
N LEU A 71 -2.76 -12.58 7.05
CA LEU A 71 -2.62 -13.42 5.86
C LEU A 71 -2.04 -14.80 6.21
N LYS A 72 -2.42 -15.81 5.42
CA LYS A 72 -1.77 -17.13 5.46
C LYS A 72 -0.26 -17.00 5.27
N HIS A 73 0.51 -17.91 5.88
CA HIS A 73 1.97 -17.86 5.84
C HIS A 73 2.51 -17.81 4.41
N GLU A 74 1.99 -18.65 3.50
CA GLU A 74 2.38 -18.67 2.08
C GLU A 74 2.25 -17.29 1.41
N ARG A 75 1.14 -16.56 1.67
CA ARG A 75 0.90 -15.23 1.12
C ARG A 75 1.89 -14.21 1.66
N ARG A 76 2.18 -14.27 2.97
CA ARG A 76 3.15 -13.37 3.61
C ARG A 76 4.55 -13.59 3.06
N THR A 77 4.98 -14.85 2.94
CA THR A 77 6.29 -15.21 2.40
C THR A 77 6.46 -14.69 0.97
N GLN A 78 5.49 -14.94 0.09
CA GLN A 78 5.54 -14.44 -1.29
C GLN A 78 5.64 -12.91 -1.34
N ILE A 79 4.82 -12.20 -0.56
CA ILE A 79 4.86 -10.73 -0.56
C ILE A 79 6.22 -10.21 -0.10
N ILE A 80 6.81 -10.80 0.95
CA ILE A 80 8.15 -10.40 1.43
C ILE A 80 9.19 -10.64 0.34
N GLU A 81 9.21 -11.83 -0.26
CA GLU A 81 10.14 -12.19 -1.34
C GLU A 81 10.04 -11.22 -2.53
N GLU A 82 8.83 -10.86 -2.95
CA GLU A 82 8.60 -9.93 -4.05
C GLU A 82 9.07 -8.49 -3.76
N THR A 83 9.22 -8.10 -2.49
CA THR A 83 9.84 -6.81 -2.16
C THR A 83 11.36 -6.82 -2.27
N GLY A 84 11.99 -8.00 -2.32
CA GLY A 84 13.45 -8.16 -2.31
C GLY A 84 14.12 -7.76 -0.99
N LEU A 85 13.35 -7.62 0.09
CA LEU A 85 13.84 -7.29 1.42
C LEU A 85 13.96 -8.54 2.29
N ASP A 86 14.84 -8.49 3.28
CA ASP A 86 14.80 -9.50 4.33
C ASP A 86 13.57 -9.30 5.25
N SER A 87 13.26 -10.32 6.06
CA SER A 87 12.09 -10.30 6.94
C SER A 87 12.16 -9.19 8.00
N GLN A 88 13.35 -8.88 8.51
CA GLN A 88 13.52 -7.87 9.56
C GLN A 88 13.33 -6.45 8.99
N GLU A 89 13.94 -6.17 7.84
CA GLU A 89 13.77 -4.92 7.09
C GLU A 89 12.32 -4.69 6.71
N PHE A 90 11.68 -5.73 6.17
CA PHE A 90 10.26 -5.68 5.81
C PHE A 90 9.38 -5.34 7.02
N GLN A 91 9.56 -6.02 8.16
CA GLN A 91 8.73 -5.76 9.35
C GLN A 91 8.95 -4.35 9.92
N ARG A 92 10.22 -3.89 9.92
CA ARG A 92 10.56 -2.53 10.33
C ARG A 92 9.84 -1.50 9.47
N ASP A 93 9.89 -1.65 8.14
CA ASP A 93 9.34 -0.65 7.23
C ASP A 93 7.80 -0.76 7.10
N LEU A 94 7.24 -1.96 7.23
CA LEU A 94 5.80 -2.18 7.39
C LEU A 94 5.23 -1.47 8.61
N THR A 95 5.95 -1.50 9.73
CA THR A 95 5.53 -0.80 10.95
C THR A 95 5.43 0.71 10.71
N LYS A 96 6.40 1.31 9.99
CA LYS A 96 6.43 2.75 9.69
C LYS A 96 5.25 3.21 8.84
N ILE A 97 4.85 2.42 7.84
CA ILE A 97 3.76 2.81 6.93
C ILE A 97 2.39 2.33 7.43
N SER A 98 2.33 1.63 8.57
CA SER A 98 1.13 0.88 8.89
C SER A 98 -0.12 1.73 9.10
N ASN A 99 0.04 3.00 9.43
CA ASN A 99 -1.05 3.94 9.63
C ASN A 99 -1.00 5.09 8.64
N ALA A 100 -0.26 4.92 7.54
CA ALA A 100 0.03 5.99 6.58
C ALA A 100 -1.24 6.61 5.99
N PHE A 101 -2.29 5.81 5.73
CA PHE A 101 -3.58 6.31 5.24
C PHE A 101 -4.20 7.38 6.17
N VAL A 102 -4.06 7.22 7.48
CA VAL A 102 -4.58 8.19 8.46
C VAL A 102 -3.58 9.32 8.64
N GLU A 103 -2.34 9.00 8.98
CA GLU A 103 -1.33 9.97 9.39
C GLU A 103 -0.99 10.99 8.29
N TRP A 104 -0.94 10.55 7.03
CA TRP A 104 -0.57 11.44 5.93
C TRP A 104 -1.65 12.46 5.56
N ARG A 105 -2.92 12.18 5.85
CA ARG A 105 -4.00 13.17 5.66
C ARG A 105 -3.90 14.34 6.63
N TYR A 106 -3.26 14.11 7.78
CA TYR A 106 -3.03 15.10 8.82
C TYR A 106 -1.53 15.43 8.93
N LEU A 107 -0.80 15.35 7.81
CA LEU A 107 0.63 15.63 7.78
C LEU A 107 0.96 17.04 8.28
N TYR A 108 0.07 18.01 8.04
CA TYR A 108 0.22 19.39 8.50
C TYR A 108 0.14 19.55 10.03
N GLU A 109 -0.33 18.52 10.75
CA GLU A 109 -0.35 18.46 12.22
C GLU A 109 0.93 17.81 12.80
N LYS A 110 1.91 17.49 11.95
CA LYS A 110 3.13 16.77 12.34
C LYS A 110 4.37 17.60 12.04
N ASP A 111 5.28 17.63 13.01
CA ASP A 111 6.53 18.39 12.91
C ASP A 111 7.62 17.66 12.10
N ASP A 112 7.63 16.32 12.11
CA ASP A 112 8.54 15.47 11.32
C ASP A 112 7.87 14.13 11.01
N ILE A 113 7.49 13.91 9.75
CA ILE A 113 7.10 12.59 9.25
C ILE A 113 8.07 12.18 8.14
N LYS A 114 8.63 10.99 8.31
CA LYS A 114 9.42 10.31 7.28
C LYS A 114 8.64 9.11 6.78
N ILE A 115 8.63 8.94 5.47
CA ILE A 115 8.06 7.74 4.85
C ILE A 115 9.15 6.86 4.26
N ALA A 116 8.99 5.56 4.47
CA ALA A 116 9.68 4.54 3.71
C ALA A 116 9.06 4.47 2.30
N TRP A 117 9.30 5.49 1.47
CA TRP A 117 8.66 5.66 0.16
C TRP A 117 8.94 4.48 -0.78
N ASP A 118 10.22 4.11 -0.92
CA ASP A 118 10.64 2.95 -1.72
C ASP A 118 9.95 1.66 -1.25
N PHE A 119 9.86 1.46 0.07
CA PHE A 119 9.13 0.33 0.64
C PHE A 119 7.64 0.37 0.31
N LEU A 120 6.99 1.53 0.42
CA LEU A 120 5.56 1.66 0.10
C LEU A 120 5.28 1.27 -1.37
N GLN A 121 6.13 1.72 -2.30
CA GLN A 121 6.03 1.35 -3.71
C GLN A 121 6.23 -0.15 -3.91
N LYS A 122 7.33 -0.73 -3.41
CA LYS A 122 7.60 -2.17 -3.48
C LYS A 122 6.48 -3.01 -2.88
N PHE A 123 6.00 -2.64 -1.70
CA PHE A 123 4.95 -3.37 -0.99
C PHE A 123 3.62 -3.34 -1.74
N SER A 124 3.22 -2.19 -2.28
CA SER A 124 2.00 -2.12 -3.11
C SER A 124 2.08 -2.98 -4.37
N SER A 125 3.23 -3.02 -5.04
CA SER A 125 3.46 -3.89 -6.20
C SER A 125 3.39 -5.37 -5.81
N ALA A 126 4.05 -5.75 -4.72
CA ALA A 126 4.07 -7.14 -4.23
C ALA A 126 2.68 -7.64 -3.80
N VAL A 127 1.91 -6.81 -3.09
CA VAL A 127 0.55 -7.15 -2.68
C VAL A 127 -0.38 -7.26 -3.88
N LYS A 128 -0.26 -6.35 -4.87
CA LYS A 128 -1.04 -6.43 -6.12
C LYS A 128 -0.72 -7.70 -6.90
N SER A 129 0.55 -8.04 -7.08
CA SER A 129 0.99 -9.25 -7.76
C SER A 129 0.45 -10.52 -7.08
N THR A 130 0.55 -10.58 -5.75
CA THR A 130 -0.03 -11.67 -4.95
C THR A 130 -1.54 -11.76 -5.11
N PHE A 131 -2.25 -10.62 -5.09
CA PHE A 131 -3.69 -10.56 -5.35
C PHE A 131 -4.05 -11.08 -6.75
N GLU A 132 -3.32 -10.67 -7.79
CA GLU A 132 -3.55 -11.10 -9.17
C GLU A 132 -3.29 -12.60 -9.35
N LYS A 133 -2.34 -13.16 -8.61
CA LYS A 133 -2.02 -14.59 -8.64
C LYS A 133 -3.10 -15.47 -8.00
N TYR A 134 -3.65 -15.06 -6.87
CA TYR A 134 -4.51 -15.94 -6.05
C TYR A 134 -5.99 -15.59 -6.02
N VAL A 135 -6.36 -14.37 -6.38
CA VAL A 135 -7.75 -13.91 -6.32
C VAL A 135 -8.31 -13.65 -7.71
N LYS A 136 -7.52 -13.06 -8.63
CA LYS A 136 -8.00 -12.78 -10.00
C LYS A 136 -8.01 -14.03 -10.90
N LYS A 137 -7.23 -15.06 -10.57
CA LYS A 137 -7.16 -16.33 -11.30
C LYS A 137 -8.07 -17.43 -10.72
N ALA A 138 -8.70 -17.18 -9.57
CA ALA A 138 -9.68 -18.06 -8.95
C ALA A 138 -11.08 -17.77 -9.50
#